data_AF-A0A936NQ55-F1
#
_entry.id   AF-A0A936NQ55-F1
#
_cell.length_a   1.000
_cell.length_b   1.000
_cell.length_c   1.000
_cell.angle_alpha   90.00
_cell.angle_beta   90.00
_cell.angle_gamma   90.00
#
_symmetry.space_group_name_H-M   'P 1'
#
loop_
_entity.id
_entity.type
_entity.pdbx_description
1 polymer ?
#
loop_
_entity_poly.entity_id
_entity_poly.type
_entity_poly.pdbx_seq_one_letter_code
_entity_poly.pdbx_strand_id
1 'polypeptide(L)' 'MRRYGNVLLNAKEANLSKRSVVIVTQIFTVDKSQLDEFIGKLSPNRVLQILDGINLLTMPRDAG' A
#
# COMPACT_ATOMS: atom_id res chain seq x y z
N MET A 1 -10.00 -2.42 16.70
CA MET A 1 -9.08 -2.75 15.58
C MET A 1 -8.76 -1.45 14.84
N ARG A 2 -7.51 -0.98 14.85
CA ARG A 2 -7.14 0.26 14.15
C ARG A 2 -7.27 0.01 12.65
N ARG A 3 -8.18 0.74 12.01
CA ARG A 3 -8.44 0.71 10.57
C ARG A 3 -7.47 1.69 9.91
N TYR A 4 -6.43 1.18 9.26
CA TYR A 4 -5.36 2.00 8.69
C TYR A 4 -5.70 2.35 7.25
N GLY A 5 -5.74 3.65 6.93
CA GLY A 5 -5.82 4.15 5.55
C GLY A 5 -4.44 4.11 4.89
N ASN A 6 -3.92 5.27 4.49
CA ASN A 6 -2.57 5.37 3.94
C ASN A 6 -1.50 4.83 4.91
N VAL A 7 -0.50 4.15 4.38
CA VAL A 7 0.50 3.44 5.19
C VAL A 7 1.85 4.13 5.12
N LEU A 8 2.38 4.56 6.27
CA LEU A 8 3.70 5.19 6.37
C LEU A 8 4.82 4.13 6.31
N LEU A 9 5.73 4.31 5.36
CA LEU A 9 6.94 3.51 5.18
C LEU A 9 8.15 4.29 5.69
N ASN A 10 8.99 3.62 6.47
CA ASN A 10 10.22 4.24 6.96
C ASN A 10 11.28 4.31 5.85
N ALA A 11 12.26 5.21 6.01
CA ALA A 11 13.44 5.18 5.14
C ALA A 11 14.12 3.80 5.24
N LYS A 12 14.69 3.33 4.12
CA LYS A 12 15.29 2.01 3.91
C LYS A 12 14.31 0.83 3.91
N GLU A 13 13.05 1.02 4.31
CA GLU A 13 12.00 0.02 4.09
C GLU A 13 11.83 -0.16 2.57
N ALA A 14 11.91 -1.40 2.06
CA ALA A 14 11.94 -1.68 0.62
C ALA A 14 12.95 -0.83 -0.18
N ASN A 15 14.13 -0.55 0.39
CA ASN A 15 15.20 0.24 -0.22
C ASN A 15 14.83 1.72 -0.52
N LEU A 16 13.78 2.25 0.12
CA LEU A 16 13.38 3.63 -0.09
C LEU A 16 14.42 4.60 0.47
N SER A 17 14.88 5.55 -0.35
CA SER A 17 15.86 6.56 0.07
C SER A 17 15.36 7.52 1.15
N LYS A 18 14.03 7.64 1.28
CA LYS A 18 13.35 8.52 2.25
C LYS A 18 12.07 7.88 2.77
N ARG A 19 11.57 8.42 3.88
CA ARG A 19 10.25 8.10 4.41
C ARG A 19 9.20 8.41 3.34
N SER A 20 8.31 7.47 3.10
CA SER A 20 7.32 7.52 2.01
C SER A 20 5.97 7.02 2.50
N VAL A 21 4.92 7.21 1.70
CA VAL A 21 3.56 6.79 2.06
C VAL A 21 2.97 5.99 0.91
N VAL A 22 2.37 4.83 1.22
CA VAL A 22 1.51 4.12 0.28
C VAL A 22 0.12 4.74 0.32
N ILE A 23 -0.36 5.20 -0.82
CA ILE A 23 -1.67 5.81 -0.98
C ILE A 23 -2.66 4.73 -1.43
N VAL A 24 -3.48 4.24 -0.51
CA VAL A 24 -4.34 3.06 -0.74
C VAL A 24 -5.54 3.33 -1.66
N THR A 25 -5.82 4.59 -1.97
CA THR A 25 -6.86 5.01 -2.93
C THR A 25 -6.35 5.09 -4.37
N GLN A 26 -5.03 5.04 -4.59
CA GLN A 26 -4.41 5.20 -5.92
C GLN A 26 -3.93 3.86 -6.46
N ILE A 27 -4.88 3.05 -6.91
CA ILE A 27 -4.63 1.71 -7.46
C ILE A 27 -4.84 1.75 -8.97
N PHE A 28 -3.86 1.28 -9.72
CA PHE A 28 -3.90 1.23 -11.18
C PHE A 28 -3.53 -0.16 -11.68
N THR A 29 -4.25 -0.62 -12.70
CA THR A 29 -3.79 -1.73 -13.54
C THR A 29 -2.82 -1.17 -14.58
N VAL A 30 -1.60 -1.71 -14.62
CA VAL A 30 -0.53 -1.29 -15.54
C VAL A 30 -0.05 -2.48 -16.35
N ASP A 31 0.43 -2.23 -17.56
CA ASP A 31 1.14 -3.25 -18.33
C ASP A 31 2.53 -3.51 -17.72
N LYS A 32 3.03 -4.74 -17.80
CA LYS A 32 4.33 -5.10 -17.22
C LYS A 32 5.50 -4.33 -17.85
N SER A 33 5.38 -3.92 -19.11
CA SER A 33 6.39 -3.09 -19.79
C SER A 33 6.52 -1.68 -19.22
N GLN A 34 5.55 -1.22 -18.43
CA GLN A 34 5.62 0.08 -17.75
C GLN A 34 6.43 0.03 -16.45
N LEU A 35 6.81 -1.17 -15.98
CA LEU A 35 7.65 -1.35 -14.80
C LEU A 35 9.12 -1.31 -15.22
N ASP A 36 9.90 -0.48 -14.56
CA ASP A 36 11.35 -0.35 -14.75
C ASP A 36 12.10 -1.12 -13.65
N GLU A 37 13.18 -0.54 -13.11
CA GLU A 37 14.02 -1.14 -12.07
C GLU A 37 13.21 -1.59 -10.83
N PHE A 38 13.46 -2.83 -10.41
CA PHE A 38 12.95 -3.32 -9.14
C PHE A 38 13.71 -2.69 -7.97
N ILE A 39 13.03 -1.84 -7.21
CA ILE A 39 13.66 -1.12 -6.09
C ILE A 39 13.74 -1.95 -4.79
N GLY A 40 12.80 -2.88 -4.56
CA GLY A 40 12.75 -3.63 -3.31
C GLY A 40 11.39 -4.25 -3.00
N LYS A 41 11.27 -4.85 -1.82
CA LYS A 41 10.05 -5.52 -1.34
C LYS A 41 9.66 -5.07 0.06
N LEU A 42 8.35 -4.95 0.29
CA LEU A 42 7.80 -4.74 1.62
C LEU A 42 7.67 -6.06 2.37
N SER A 43 7.64 -5.99 3.70
CA SER A 43 7.36 -7.17 4.53
C SER A 43 5.92 -7.65 4.35
N PRO A 44 5.61 -8.94 4.58
CA PRO A 44 4.25 -9.44 4.52
C PRO A 44 3.28 -8.67 5.44
N ASN A 45 3.72 -8.32 6.64
CA ASN A 45 2.93 -7.53 7.59
C ASN A 45 2.56 -6.15 7.03
N ARG A 46 3.46 -5.54 6.25
CA ARG A 46 3.19 -4.25 5.62
C ARG A 46 2.18 -4.39 4.49
N VAL A 47 2.30 -5.45 3.70
CA VAL A 47 1.33 -5.75 2.63
C VAL A 47 -0.07 -5.97 3.21
N LEU A 48 -0.19 -6.68 4.33
CA LEU A 48 -1.47 -6.88 5.02
C LEU A 48 -2.11 -5.55 5.47
N GLN A 49 -1.32 -4.61 6.01
CA GLN A 49 -1.84 -3.28 6.37
C GLN A 49 -2.34 -2.49 5.16
N ILE A 50 -1.68 -2.62 4.00
CA ILE A 50 -2.12 -1.99 2.75
C ILE A 50 -3.44 -2.61 2.30
N LEU A 51 -3.56 -3.94 2.33
CA LEU A 51 -4.79 -4.65 1.97
C LEU A 51 -5.96 -4.29 2.90
N ASP A 52 -5.72 -4.15 4.20
CA ASP A 52 -6.72 -3.65 5.16
C ASP A 52 -7.23 -2.27 4.75
N GLY A 53 -6.34 -1.37 4.35
CA GLY A 53 -6.68 -0.02 3.87
C GLY A 53 -7.51 -0.04 2.59
N ILE A 54 -7.21 -0.93 1.66
CA ILE A 54 -7.96 -1.11 0.41
C ILE A 54 -9.37 -1.64 0.71
N ASN A 55 -9.48 -2.67 1.55
CA ASN A 55 -10.77 -3.28 1.91
C ASN A 55 -11.73 -2.27 2.55
N LEU A 56 -11.23 -1.30 3.32
CA LEU A 56 -12.05 -0.23 3.89
C LEU A 56 -12.73 0.66 2.84
N LEU A 57 -12.15 0.76 1.64
CA LEU A 57 -12.61 1.62 0.56
C LEU A 57 -13.47 0.86 -0.45
N THR A 58 -13.24 -0.44 -0.62
CA THR A 58 -13.88 -1.26 -1.64
C THR A 58 -15.03 -2.10 -1.09
N MET A 59 -15.06 -2.38 0.22
CA MET A 59 -16.15 -3.11 0.83
C MET A 59 -17.33 -2.19 1.16
N PRO A 60 -18.57 -2.61 0.90
CA PRO A 60 -19.76 -1.93 1.40
C PRO A 60 -19.62 -1.76 2.92
N ARG A 61 -19.83 -0.53 3.40
CA ARG A 61 -20.08 -0.33 4.83
C ARG A 61 -21.56 -0.59 5.04
N ASP A 62 -21.89 -1.46 5.99
CA ASP A 62 -23.27 -1.62 6.44
C ASP A 62 -23.79 -0.23 6.79
N ALA A 63 -24.74 0.25 5.97
CA ALA A 63 -25.49 1.47 6.25
C ALA A 63 -26.59 1.08 7.25
N GLY A 64 -26.17 0.86 8.50
CA GLY A 64 -27.07 0.79 9.64
C GLY A 64 -27.48 2.19 10.09
#